data_AF-A0A257LN19-F1
#
_entry.id   AF-A0A257LN19-F1
#
_cell.length_a   1.000
_cell.length_b   1.000
_cell.length_c   1.000
_cell.angle_alpha   90.00
_cell.angle_beta   90.00
_cell.angle_gamma   90.00
#
_symmetry.space_group_name_H-M   'P 1'
#
loop_
_entity.id
_entity.type
_entity.pdbx_description
1 polymer ?
#
loop_
_entity_poly.entity_id
_entity_poly.type
_entity_poly.pdbx_seq_one_letter_code
_entity_poly.pdbx_strand_id
1 'polypeptide(L)'
;MITELEFKSLASQGYNRIPLLSEAFADLETPLSLYLKLAGGAKHSFLLESVVGGERFGRYSFIGLPARTLLRATGFVTEVVTDDQVVETL
;
A
#
# COMPACT_ATOMS: atom_id res chain seq x y z
N MET A 1 -14.15 5.89 -11.06
CA MET A 1 -14.10 6.31 -9.65
C MET A 1 -15.42 5.96 -8.98
N ILE A 2 -15.38 5.50 -7.73
CA ILE A 2 -16.61 5.21 -6.98
C ILE A 2 -17.28 6.51 -6.54
N THR A 3 -18.60 6.59 -6.68
CA THR A 3 -19.42 7.70 -6.18
C THR A 3 -19.67 7.56 -4.68
N GLU A 4 -20.06 8.64 -4.02
CA GLU A 4 -20.45 8.60 -2.61
C GLU A 4 -21.61 7.63 -2.35
N LEU A 5 -22.57 7.55 -3.28
CA LEU A 5 -23.72 6.65 -3.16
C LEU A 5 -23.30 5.17 -3.23
N GLU A 6 -22.42 4.82 -4.16
CA GLU A 6 -21.87 3.46 -4.29
C GLU A 6 -21.03 3.09 -3.05
N PHE A 7 -20.22 4.02 -2.54
CA PHE A 7 -19.45 3.81 -1.31
C PHE A 7 -20.39 3.51 -0.12
N LYS A 8 -21.44 4.31 0.07
CA LYS A 8 -22.46 4.09 1.12
C LYS A 8 -23.19 2.76 0.95
N SER A 9 -23.49 2.38 -0.30
CA SER A 9 -24.11 1.08 -0.59
C SER A 9 -23.21 -0.08 -0.16
N LEU A 10 -21.92 -0.07 -0.54
CA LEU A 10 -20.96 -1.08 -0.11
C LEU A 10 -20.79 -1.10 1.42
N ALA A 11 -20.72 0.06 2.06
CA ALA A 11 -20.65 0.13 3.53
C ALA A 11 -21.86 -0.53 4.19
N SER A 12 -23.08 -0.31 3.66
CA SER A 12 -24.31 -0.93 4.18
C SER A 12 -24.36 -2.45 3.98
N GLN A 13 -23.61 -2.99 3.00
CA GLN A 13 -23.44 -4.43 2.79
C GLN A 13 -22.43 -5.07 3.76
N GLY A 14 -21.77 -4.28 4.62
CA GLY A 14 -20.84 -4.76 5.64
C GLY A 14 -19.37 -4.76 5.23
N TYR A 15 -19.01 -4.21 4.07
CA TYR A 15 -17.60 -4.06 3.69
C TYR A 15 -16.90 -3.01 4.56
N ASN A 16 -15.78 -3.40 5.21
CA ASN A 16 -15.03 -2.55 6.14
C ASN A 16 -13.73 -1.95 5.54
N ARG A 17 -13.46 -2.25 4.26
CA ARG A 17 -12.32 -1.75 3.47
C ARG A 17 -12.79 -1.52 2.03
N ILE A 18 -13.12 -0.28 1.71
CA ILE A 18 -13.60 0.12 0.37
C ILE A 18 -12.55 1.05 -0.24
N PRO A 19 -11.87 0.66 -1.34
CA PRO A 19 -10.83 1.48 -1.95
C PRO A 19 -11.43 2.68 -2.68
N LEU A 20 -10.82 3.86 -2.49
CA LEU A 20 -11.06 5.04 -3.31
C LEU A 20 -9.93 5.14 -4.33
N LEU A 21 -10.27 5.09 -5.61
CA LEU A 21 -9.30 5.09 -6.69
C LEU A 21 -9.40 6.36 -7.52
N SER A 22 -8.25 6.92 -7.87
CA SER A 22 -8.10 7.98 -8.86
C SER A 22 -6.96 7.61 -9.81
N GLU A 23 -7.11 7.98 -11.07
CA GLU A 23 -6.13 7.70 -12.13
C GLU A 23 -5.49 9.01 -12.57
N ALA A 24 -4.18 8.98 -12.79
CA ALA A 24 -3.40 10.13 -13.24
C ALA A 24 -2.42 9.70 -14.33
N PHE A 25 -2.13 10.61 -15.27
CA PHE A 25 -1.10 10.40 -16.28
C PHE A 25 0.28 10.42 -15.64
N ALA A 26 1.13 9.47 -16.03
CA ALA A 26 2.48 9.29 -15.49
C ALA A 26 3.47 8.92 -16.61
N ASP A 27 3.21 9.36 -17.84
CA ASP A 27 3.92 8.93 -19.06
C ASP A 27 5.43 9.25 -19.04
N LEU A 28 5.83 10.24 -18.24
CA LEU A 28 7.23 10.64 -18.05
C LEU A 28 7.86 10.05 -16.78
N GLU A 29 7.13 9.19 -16.06
CA GLU A 29 7.59 8.60 -14.83
C GLU A 29 7.95 7.13 -15.02
N THR A 30 8.91 6.68 -14.24
CA THR A 30 9.19 5.26 -14.01
C THR A 30 8.62 4.88 -12.64
N PRO A 31 8.36 3.58 -12.36
CA PRO A 31 7.97 3.15 -11.03
C PRO A 31 8.93 3.64 -9.93
N LEU A 32 10.24 3.61 -10.20
CA LEU A 32 11.24 4.13 -9.27
C LEU A 32 11.14 5.65 -9.07
N SER A 33 10.96 6.44 -10.13
CA SER A 33 10.82 7.90 -9.98
C SER A 33 9.55 8.27 -9.21
N LEU A 34 8.44 7.55 -9.43
CA LEU A 34 7.22 7.72 -8.63
C LEU A 34 7.44 7.34 -7.17
N TYR A 35 8.10 6.21 -6.89
CA TYR A 35 8.39 5.80 -5.52
C TYR A 35 9.19 6.87 -4.78
N LEU A 36 10.24 7.40 -5.40
CA LEU A 36 11.06 8.45 -4.80
C LEU A 36 10.26 9.73 -4.53
N LYS A 37 9.37 10.12 -5.45
CA LYS A 37 8.50 11.30 -5.28
C LYS A 37 7.42 11.12 -4.20
N LEU A 38 6.84 9.92 -4.10
CA LEU A 38 5.71 9.65 -3.22
C LEU A 38 6.11 9.21 -1.81
N ALA A 39 7.24 8.50 -1.69
CA ALA A 39 7.62 7.82 -0.45
C ALA A 39 9.13 7.74 -0.19
N GLY A 40 9.97 8.36 -1.04
CA GLY A 40 11.43 8.24 -1.00
C GLY A 40 12.01 8.55 0.39
N GLY A 41 12.46 7.50 1.09
CA GLY A 41 13.09 7.61 2.40
C GLY A 41 12.15 7.53 3.60
N ALA A 42 10.85 7.39 3.39
CA ALA A 42 9.90 7.21 4.47
C ALA A 42 9.97 5.78 5.06
N LYS A 43 9.70 5.66 6.37
CA LYS A 43 9.62 4.35 7.01
C LYS A 43 8.39 3.59 6.52
N HIS A 44 8.51 2.26 6.45
CA HIS A 44 7.39 1.36 6.14
C HIS A 44 6.71 1.64 4.79
N SER A 45 7.42 2.26 3.85
CA SER A 45 7.06 2.31 2.43
C SER A 45 7.78 1.22 1.65
N PHE A 46 7.27 0.90 0.46
CA PHE A 46 7.91 -0.09 -0.41
C PHE A 46 7.65 0.20 -1.90
N LEU A 47 8.52 -0.36 -2.75
CA LEU A 47 8.32 -0.51 -4.18
C LEU A 47 8.45 -1.99 -4.52
N LEU A 48 7.43 -2.58 -5.14
CA LEU A 48 7.44 -3.95 -5.63
C LEU A 48 7.35 -3.94 -7.15
N GLU A 49 8.37 -4.51 -7.79
CA GLU A 49 8.43 -4.70 -9.23
C GLU A 49 8.54 -6.19 -9.54
N SER A 50 7.79 -6.67 -10.52
CA SER A 50 7.86 -8.07 -10.97
C SER A 50 8.79 -8.19 -12.16
N VAL A 51 9.57 -9.26 -12.22
CA VAL A 51 10.41 -9.61 -13.39
C VAL A 51 10.03 -11.01 -13.85
N VAL A 52 9.67 -11.14 -15.13
CA VAL A 52 9.33 -12.41 -15.77
C VAL A 52 10.52 -12.88 -16.60
N GLY A 53 11.07 -14.05 -16.26
CA GLY A 53 12.16 -14.67 -17.02
C GLY A 53 13.49 -13.91 -16.98
N GLY A 54 13.69 -13.02 -16.00
CA GLY A 54 14.94 -12.28 -15.79
C GLY A 54 15.16 -11.05 -16.69
N GLU A 55 14.37 -10.90 -17.77
CA GLU A 55 14.63 -9.87 -18.80
C GLU A 55 13.44 -8.94 -19.08
N ARG A 56 12.23 -9.30 -18.65
CA ARG A 56 11.03 -8.47 -18.88
C ARG A 56 10.41 -8.03 -17.58
N PHE A 57 10.25 -6.72 -17.41
CA PHE A 57 9.44 -6.16 -16.34
C PHE A 57 7.98 -6.59 -16.50
N GLY A 58 7.34 -6.89 -15.37
CA GLY A 58 5.91 -7.16 -15.31
C GLY A 58 5.09 -5.92 -15.69
N ARG A 59 3.83 -6.13 -16.06
CA ARG A 59 2.93 -5.05 -16.50
C ARG A 59 2.65 -4.00 -15.41
N TYR A 60 2.80 -4.37 -14.14
CA TYR A 60 2.47 -3.53 -12.99
C TYR A 60 3.61 -3.49 -11.98
N SER A 61 3.74 -2.32 -11.34
CA SER A 61 4.53 -2.10 -10.15
C SER A 61 3.61 -1.60 -9.04
N PHE A 62 3.91 -1.92 -7.79
CA PHE A 62 3.12 -1.48 -6.63
C PHE A 62 3.98 -0.62 -5.71
N ILE A 63 3.48 0.56 -5.40
CA ILE A 63 4.09 1.46 -4.42
C ILE A 63 3.23 1.43 -3.16
N GLY A 64 3.83 1.00 -2.07
CA GLY A 64 3.28 1.14 -0.72
C GLY A 64 3.72 2.47 -0.13
N LEU A 65 2.77 3.35 0.18
CA LEU A 65 3.02 4.56 0.94
C LEU A 65 3.31 4.23 2.41
N PRO A 66 3.86 5.16 3.21
CA PRO A 66 4.21 4.90 4.60
C PRO A 66 3.02 4.36 5.39
N ALA A 67 3.14 3.10 5.81
CA ALA A 67 2.11 2.45 6.60
C ALA A 67 2.17 2.93 8.06
N ARG A 68 1.02 3.35 8.61
CA ARG A 68 0.90 3.71 10.03
C ARG A 68 0.87 2.51 10.96
N THR A 69 0.26 1.42 10.49
CA THR A 69 0.10 0.18 11.27
C THR A 69 0.83 -0.96 10.59
N LEU A 70 1.62 -1.71 11.36
CA LEU A 70 2.33 -2.90 10.91
C LEU A 70 2.16 -4.04 11.91
N LEU A 71 2.28 -5.27 11.41
CA LEU A 71 2.39 -6.48 12.21
C LEU A 71 3.86 -6.90 12.25
N ARG A 72 4.41 -7.07 13.45
CA ARG A 72 5.81 -7.48 13.65
C ARG A 72 5.85 -8.76 14.47
N ALA A 73 6.58 -9.77 13.99
CA ALA A 73 6.82 -11.00 14.73
C ALA A 73 8.31 -11.16 15.04
N THR A 74 8.64 -11.43 16.31
CA THR A 74 10.01 -11.70 16.76
C THR A 74 10.00 -12.90 17.71
N GLY A 75 10.60 -14.02 17.28
CA GLY A 75 10.51 -15.27 18.02
C GLY A 75 9.06 -15.76 18.10
N PHE A 76 8.54 -15.92 19.32
CA PHE A 76 7.16 -16.31 19.59
C PHE A 76 6.24 -15.12 19.95
N VAL A 77 6.75 -13.89 19.87
CA VAL A 77 5.98 -12.68 20.18
C VAL A 77 5.49 -12.04 18.90
N THR A 78 4.20 -11.73 18.82
CA THR A 78 3.61 -10.98 17.71
C THR A 78 3.03 -9.67 18.21
N GLU A 79 3.37 -8.56 17.56
CA GLU A 79 2.95 -7.23 17.95
C GLU A 79 2.24 -6.52 16.80
N VAL A 80 1.15 -5.84 17.11
CA VAL A 80 0.60 -4.80 16.23
C VAL A 80 1.20 -3.47 16.67
N VAL A 81 1.89 -2.80 15.76
CA VAL A 81 2.50 -1.49 15.99
C VAL A 81 1.75 -0.45 15.17
N THR A 82 1.25 0.60 15.81
CA THR A 82 0.63 1.75 15.14
C THR A 82 1.34 3.04 15.55
N ASP A 83 1.75 3.85 14.57
CA ASP A 83 2.49 5.09 14.79
C ASP A 83 3.71 4.90 15.70
N ASP A 84 4.52 3.86 15.40
CA ASP A 84 5.70 3.43 16.18
C ASP A 84 5.41 2.98 17.63
N GLN A 85 4.15 2.83 18.04
CA GLN A 85 3.76 2.32 19.36
C GLN A 85 3.15 0.91 19.27
N VAL A 86 3.57 0.01 20.15
CA VAL A 86 2.92 -1.31 20.29
C VAL A 86 1.53 -1.11 20.88
N VAL A 87 0.49 -1.45 20.12
CA VAL A 87 -0.92 -1.32 20.54
C VAL A 87 -1.53 -2.66 20.95
N GLU A 88 -0.92 -3.77 20.54
CA GLU A 88 -1.36 -5.13 20.88
C GLU A 88 -0.15 -6.09 20.88
N THR A 89 -0.12 -7.04 21.82
CA THR A 89 0.89 -8.11 21.89
C THR A 89 0.17 -9.45 22.07
N LEU A 90 0.57 -10.44 21.27
CA LEU A 90 0.11 -11.82 21.25
C LEU A 90 1.27 -12.78 21.56
#